data_AF-A0A0R3U714-F1
#
_entry.id   AF-A0A0R3U714-F1
#
_cell.length_a   1.000
_cell.length_b   1.000
_cell.length_c   1.000
_cell.angle_alpha   90.00
_cell.angle_beta   90.00
_cell.angle_gamma   90.00
#
_symmetry.space_group_name_H-M   'P 1'
#
loop_
_entity.id
_entity.type
_entity.pdbx_description
1 polymer ?
#
loop_
_entity_poly.entity_id
_entity_poly.type
_entity_poly.pdbx_seq_one_letter_code
_entity_poly.pdbx_strand_id
1 'polypeptide(L)' 'MYCCTSVECDVADTEFFARLVFLGPNGVEKVYGIGKLNEYEIDLLKKALPDLQKNIKRGQEFAATY' A
#
# COMPACT_ATOMS: atom_id res chain seq x y z
N MET A 1 -4.78 -16.90 6.83
CA MET A 1 -5.44 -16.67 5.52
C MET A 1 -4.56 -15.73 4.71
N TYR A 2 -4.35 -15.96 3.40
CA TYR A 2 -3.59 -15.06 2.55
C TYR A 2 -4.55 -14.15 1.78
N CYS A 3 -4.34 -12.84 1.85
CA CYS A 3 -5.18 -11.86 1.14
C CYS A 3 -4.32 -10.69 0.67
N CYS A 4 -4.72 -10.06 -0.44
CA CYS A 4 -4.19 -8.77 -0.84
C CYS A 4 -4.99 -7.68 -0.13
N THR A 5 -4.34 -6.86 0.68
CA THR A 5 -5.00 -5.82 1.47
C THR A 5 -4.14 -4.57 1.52
N SER A 6 -4.78 -3.40 1.49
CA SER A 6 -4.12 -2.11 1.73
C SER A 6 -3.70 -2.03 3.18
N VAL A 7 -2.39 -2.05 3.40
CA VAL A 7 -1.78 -1.95 4.73
C VAL A 7 -0.77 -0.82 4.74
N GLU A 8 -0.49 -0.32 5.94
CA GLU A 8 0.63 0.61 6.14
C GLU A 8 1.94 -0.07 5.72
N CYS A 9 2.72 0.59 4.87
CA CYS A 9 3.88 -0.04 4.25
C CYS A 9 4.95 0.96 3.86
N ASP A 10 6.12 0.89 4.50
CA ASP A 10 7.29 1.74 4.20
C ASP A 10 8.05 1.34 2.92
N VAL A 11 7.57 0.33 2.17
CA VAL A 11 8.32 -0.31 1.09
C VAL A 11 8.13 0.40 -0.26
N ALA A 12 7.06 1.18 -0.39
CA ALA A 12 6.88 2.14 -1.47
C ALA A 12 6.97 3.54 -0.85
N ASP A 13 7.27 4.58 -1.63
CA ASP A 13 7.27 5.98 -1.17
C ASP A 13 5.86 6.49 -0.74
N THR A 14 5.00 5.63 -0.20
CA THR A 14 3.59 5.90 0.13
C THR A 14 3.24 5.21 1.44
N GLU A 15 2.56 5.93 2.34
CA GLU A 15 2.23 5.42 3.68
C GLU A 15 1.32 4.18 3.66
N PHE A 16 0.42 4.06 2.67
CA PHE A 16 -0.48 2.91 2.52
C PHE A 16 -0.36 2.29 1.13
N PHE A 17 -0.19 0.97 1.07
CA PHE A 17 -0.12 0.24 -0.19
C PHE A 17 -0.73 -1.17 -0.11
N ALA A 18 -1.36 -1.62 -1.21
CA ALA A 18 -2.00 -2.93 -1.27
C ALA A 18 -0.95 -4.03 -1.44
N ARG A 19 -0.77 -4.87 -0.40
CA ARG A 19 0.23 -5.95 -0.35
C ARG A 19 -0.39 -7.29 -0.03
N LEU A 20 0.30 -8.35 -0.43
CA LEU A 20 0.00 -9.69 0.04
C LEU A 20 0.36 -9.74 1.52
N VAL A 21 -0.63 -10.07 2.34
CA VAL A 21 -0.46 -10.21 3.78
C VAL A 21 -0.92 -11.58 4.24
N PHE A 22 -0.25 -12.08 5.27
CA PHE A 22 -0.74 -13.21 6.05
C PHE A 22 -1.58 -12.67 7.20
N LEU A 23 -2.85 -13.05 7.22
CA LEU A 23 -3.78 -12.77 8.30
C LEU A 23 -3.82 -13.95 9.27
N GLY A 24 -3.60 -13.65 10.54
CA GLY A 24 -3.80 -14.57 11.65
C GLY A 24 -4.82 -14.05 12.66
N PRO A 25 -4.97 -14.70 13.83
CA PRO A 25 -6.00 -14.37 14.82
C PRO A 25 -5.98 -12.93 15.33
N ASN A 26 -4.83 -12.25 15.27
CA ASN A 26 -4.67 -10.85 15.70
C ASN A 26 -4.62 -9.84 14.55
N GLY A 27 -5.06 -10.22 13.33
CA GLY A 27 -5.01 -9.36 12.15
C GLY A 27 -3.80 -9.65 11.26
N VAL A 28 -3.12 -8.59 10.78
CA VAL A 28 -1.96 -8.74 9.88
C VAL A 28 -0.76 -9.25 10.68
N GLU A 29 -0.38 -10.50 10.46
CA GLU A 29 0.80 -11.11 11.10
C GLU A 29 2.07 -10.92 10.29
N LYS A 30 1.95 -10.87 8.95
CA LYS A 30 3.10 -10.71 8.07
C LYS A 30 2.73 -9.96 6.80
N VAL A 31 3.54 -8.98 6.43
CA VAL A 31 3.48 -8.29 5.14
C VAL A 31 4.58 -8.83 4.24
N TYR A 32 4.22 -9.26 3.03
CA TYR A 32 5.17 -9.71 2.03
C TYR A 32 5.64 -8.54 1.15
N GLY A 33 6.93 -8.55 0.79
CA GLY A 33 7.53 -7.54 -0.09
C GLY A 33 7.02 -7.60 -1.52
N ILE A 34 7.40 -6.61 -2.34
CA ILE A 34 6.90 -6.43 -3.73
C ILE A 34 7.33 -7.52 -4.70
N GLY A 35 8.32 -8.35 -4.34
CA GLY A 35 8.90 -9.36 -5.21
C GLY A 35 9.69 -8.74 -6.36
N LYS A 36 9.89 -9.51 -7.44
CA LYS A 36 10.47 -9.00 -8.68
C LYS A 36 9.35 -8.51 -9.58
N LEU A 37 9.32 -7.21 -9.84
CA LEU A 37 8.45 -6.61 -10.85
C LEU A 37 9.17 -6.59 -12.19
N ASN A 38 8.41 -6.74 -13.27
CA ASN A 38 8.91 -6.49 -14.62
C ASN A 38 8.88 -4.97 -14.95
N GLU A 39 9.55 -4.56 -16.03
CA GLU A 39 9.67 -3.14 -16.41
C GLU A 39 8.32 -2.45 -16.63
N TYR A 40 7.34 -3.18 -17.17
CA TYR A 40 5.99 -2.68 -17.41
C TYR A 40 5.23 -2.41 -16.10
N GLU A 41 5.32 -3.34 -15.14
CA GLU A 41 4.73 -3.18 -13.81
C GLU A 41 5.39 -2.05 -13.01
N ILE A 42 6.71 -1.87 -13.15
CA ILE A 42 7.44 -0.77 -12.53
C ILE A 42 6.99 0.58 -13.09
N ASP A 43 6.80 0.69 -14.42
CA ASP A 43 6.30 1.92 -15.04
C ASP A 43 4.87 2.26 -14.59
N LEU A 44 3.98 1.28 -14.52
CA LEU A 44 2.63 1.46 -13.99
C LEU A 44 2.65 1.88 -12.52
N LEU A 45 3.51 1.27 -11.71
CA LEU A 45 3.67 1.63 -10.31
C LEU A 45 4.10 3.10 -10.19
N LYS A 46 5.15 3.51 -10.92
CA LYS A 46 5.64 4.91 -10.93
C LYS A 46 4.56 5.92 -11.31
N LYS A 47 3.66 5.57 -12.25
CA LYS A 47 2.54 6.41 -12.64
C LYS A 47 1.44 6.48 -11.57
N ALA A 48 1.17 5.38 -10.87
CA ALA A 48 0.11 5.28 -9.87
C ALA A 48 0.49 5.86 -8.49
N LEU A 49 1.77 5.81 -8.12
CA LEU A 49 2.28 6.33 -6.84
C LEU A 49 1.88 7.79 -6.55
N PRO A 50 2.08 8.78 -7.44
CA PRO A 50 1.76 10.18 -7.14
C PRO A 50 0.26 10.41 -6.91
N ASP A 51 -0.60 9.74 -7.69
CA ASP A 51 -2.04 9.84 -7.52
C ASP A 51 -2.50 9.19 -6.20
N LEU A 52 -1.87 8.07 -5.83
CA LEU A 52 -2.15 7.39 -4.56
C LEU A 52 -1.77 8.27 -3.35
N GLN A 53 -0.58 8.87 -3.36
CA GLN A 53 -0.14 9.81 -2.31
C GLN A 53 -1.12 10.98 -2.14
N LYS A 54 -1.59 11.56 -3.25
CA LYS A 54 -2.57 12.65 -3.23
C LYS A 54 -3.87 12.22 -2.56
N ASN A 55 -4.34 11.00 -2.84
CA ASN A 55 -5.56 10.48 -2.22
C ASN A 55 -5.38 10.19 -0.73
N ILE A 56 -4.24 9.64 -0.32
CA ILE A 56 -3.92 9.40 1.10
C ILE A 56 -3.91 10.72 1.87
N LYS A 57 -3.17 11.72 1.36
CA LYS A 57 -3.08 13.05 1.97
C LYS A 57 -4.47 13.69 2.13
N ARG A 58 -5.30 13.60 1.09
CA ARG A 58 -6.70 14.09 1.15
C ARG A 58 -7.51 13.39 2.24
N GLY A 59 -7.31 12.08 2.43
CA GLY A 59 -7.96 11.32 3.50
C GLY A 59 -7.52 11.78 4.90
N GLN A 60 -6.23 12.03 5.08
CA GLN A 60 -5.68 12.56 6.33
C GLN A 60 -6.17 13.99 6.63
N GLU A 61 -6.15 14.88 5.64
CA GLU A 61 -6.67 16.25 5.76
C GLU A 61 -8.16 16.23 6.12
N PHE A 62 -8.94 15.32 5.52
CA PHE A 62 -10.34 15.12 5.85
C PHE A 62 -10.54 14.71 7.31
N ALA A 63 -9.76 13.73 7.79
CA ALA A 63 -9.83 13.26 9.17
C ALA A 63 -9.36 14.30 10.20
N ALA A 64 -8.41 15.18 9.84
CA ALA A 64 -7.88 16.21 10.73
C ALA A 64 -8.78 17.45 10.86
N THR A 65 -9.72 17.63 9.93
CA THR A 65 -10.61 18.80 9.88
C THR A 65 -11.92 18.60 10.68
N TYR A 66 -12.19 17.37 11.14
CA TYR A 66 -13.36 16.98 11.93
C TYR A 66 -12.96 16.29 13.24
#